data_AF-A0A1P8UP04-F1
#
_entry.id   AF-A0A1P8UP04-F1
#
_cell.length_a   1.000
_cell.length_b   1.000
_cell.length_c   1.000
_cell.angle_alpha   90.00
_cell.angle_beta   90.00
_cell.angle_gamma   90.00
#
_symmetry.space_group_name_H-M   'P 1'
#
loop_
_entity.id
_entity.type
_entity.pdbx_description
1 polymer ?
#
loop_
_entity_poly.entity_id
_entity_poly.type
_entity_poly.pdbx_seq_one_letter_code
_entity_poly.pdbx_strand_id
1 'polypeptide(L)'
;MSYIRFGLMIATSTIIMFILMYLNTYAWEHLFFSETRAYMAILMGATMAIVMLSFMVAMYSSKALNIAIFLGAAVVFAGSLWLVRSQVTVSGPSYMRAMIPHHSIAVMTSERAGIEDARVRKLADEIIAAQRKEIAQMRHLIADVSGGNVVNDIYEDPAAEPGSVEDALNNTLISKLDLSPLPEEEANRVVDAPGACRFNRSPEADPILWTGPDGEAVTKFNGVLVGLQSSGGEPSFTSDGMEVSVRPLGDEADWRGDAELTFALDAGLTAGYRGFWSCG
;
A
#
# COMPACT_ATOMS: atom_id res chain seq x y z
N MET A 1 -17.29 41.37 11.44
CA MET A 1 -17.73 40.14 10.73
C MET A 1 -18.53 39.27 11.69
N SER A 2 -19.43 38.41 11.22
CA SER A 2 -20.15 37.47 12.10
C SER A 2 -19.25 36.30 12.51
N TYR A 3 -19.30 35.89 13.77
CA TYR A 3 -18.62 34.70 14.28
C TYR A 3 -19.11 33.41 13.62
N ILE A 4 -20.37 33.37 13.18
CA ILE A 4 -20.91 32.24 12.41
C ILE A 4 -20.17 32.11 11.08
N ARG A 5 -19.96 33.23 10.37
CA ARG A 5 -19.19 33.23 9.11
C ARG A 5 -17.75 32.80 9.34
N PHE A 6 -17.14 33.23 10.44
CA PHE A 6 -15.80 32.77 10.82
C PHE A 6 -15.75 31.24 10.97
N GLY A 7 -16.64 30.67 11.79
CA GLY A 7 -16.71 29.23 11.98
C GLY A 7 -16.95 28.46 10.68
N LEU A 8 -17.87 28.94 9.84
CA LEU A 8 -18.15 28.35 8.52
C LEU A 8 -16.95 28.41 7.57
N MET A 9 -16.15 29.49 7.59
CA MET A 9 -14.93 29.57 6.79
C MET A 9 -13.91 28.53 7.24
N ILE A 10 -13.68 28.38 8.56
CA ILE A 10 -12.75 27.38 9.09
C ILE A 10 -13.23 25.95 8.78
N ALA A 11 -14.51 25.66 8.99
CA ALA A 11 -15.07 24.33 8.73
C ALA A 11 -14.98 23.97 7.24
N THR A 12 -15.41 24.87 6.36
CA THR A 12 -15.37 24.65 4.90
C THR A 12 -13.95 24.44 4.40
N SER A 13 -13.00 25.28 4.82
CA SER A 13 -11.59 25.13 4.42
C SER A 13 -10.94 23.87 4.99
N THR A 14 -11.29 23.45 6.21
CA THR A 14 -10.82 22.18 6.78
C THR A 14 -11.29 20.99 5.93
N ILE A 15 -12.57 20.98 5.53
CA ILE A 15 -13.13 19.92 4.65
C ILE A 15 -12.45 19.93 3.28
N ILE A 16 -12.30 21.11 2.68
CA ILE A 16 -11.62 21.26 1.39
C ILE A 16 -10.18 20.75 1.50
N MET A 17 -9.41 21.17 2.51
CA MET A 17 -8.04 20.72 2.71
C MET A 17 -7.95 19.21 2.92
N PHE A 18 -8.89 18.61 3.65
CA PHE A 18 -8.98 17.16 3.78
C PHE A 18 -9.11 16.46 2.43
N ILE A 19 -9.98 16.94 1.55
CA ILE A 19 -10.17 16.40 0.20
C ILE A 19 -8.92 16.63 -0.66
N LEU A 20 -8.36 17.85 -0.64
CA LEU A 20 -7.20 18.22 -1.45
C LEU A 20 -5.96 17.37 -1.12
N MET A 21 -5.80 16.94 0.13
CA MET A 21 -4.71 16.05 0.51
C MET A 21 -4.73 14.72 -0.26
N TYR A 22 -5.88 14.25 -0.77
CA TYR A 22 -5.95 13.01 -1.57
C TYR A 22 -5.51 13.18 -3.02
N LEU A 23 -5.42 14.41 -3.53
CA LEU A 23 -5.04 14.69 -4.92
C LEU A 23 -3.58 14.34 -5.24
N ASN A 24 -2.75 14.11 -4.21
CA ASN A 24 -1.37 13.67 -4.38
C ASN A 24 -1.21 12.13 -4.35
N THR A 25 -2.30 11.36 -4.36
CA THR A 25 -2.24 9.90 -4.48
C THR A 25 -1.93 9.52 -5.93
N TYR A 26 -0.96 8.62 -6.16
CA TYR A 26 -0.47 8.27 -7.50
C TYR A 26 -1.52 7.64 -8.41
N ALA A 27 -2.08 6.53 -7.93
CA ALA A 27 -3.06 5.74 -8.63
C ALA A 27 -4.40 5.85 -7.92
N TRP A 28 -5.49 5.71 -8.68
CA TRP A 28 -6.82 5.86 -8.11
C TRP A 28 -7.06 4.78 -7.05
N GLU A 29 -6.64 3.55 -7.31
CA GLU A 29 -6.91 2.37 -6.50
C GLU A 29 -6.27 2.44 -5.11
N HIS A 30 -5.37 3.39 -4.92
CA HIS A 30 -4.72 3.69 -3.64
C HIS A 30 -5.52 4.68 -2.78
N LEU A 31 -6.70 5.13 -3.21
CA LEU A 31 -7.57 6.01 -2.43
C LEU A 31 -8.28 5.23 -1.33
N PHE A 32 -7.78 5.38 -0.10
CA PHE A 32 -8.35 4.81 1.12
C PHE A 32 -8.53 5.89 2.19
N PHE A 33 -9.63 5.83 2.93
CA PHE A 33 -9.83 6.72 4.06
C PHE A 33 -8.72 6.54 5.11
N SER A 34 -8.18 7.66 5.60
CA SER A 34 -7.15 7.70 6.63
C SER A 34 -7.58 8.59 7.79
N GLU A 35 -7.68 8.00 8.98
CA GLU A 35 -7.92 8.72 10.23
C GLU A 35 -6.81 9.74 10.51
N THR A 36 -5.54 9.37 10.29
CA THR A 36 -4.39 10.28 10.47
C THR A 36 -4.52 11.53 9.60
N ARG A 37 -4.96 11.40 8.33
CA ARG A 37 -5.25 12.57 7.47
C ARG A 37 -6.41 13.41 8.01
N ALA A 38 -7.46 12.78 8.54
CA ALA A 38 -8.59 13.49 9.15
C ALA A 38 -8.15 14.31 10.38
N TYR A 39 -7.35 13.71 11.27
CA TYR A 39 -6.81 14.42 12.44
C TYR A 39 -5.85 15.53 12.05
N MET A 40 -5.03 15.33 11.01
CA MET A 40 -4.15 16.37 10.48
C MET A 40 -4.95 17.54 9.91
N ALA A 41 -6.05 17.28 9.20
CA ALA A 41 -6.95 18.34 8.71
C ALA A 41 -7.53 19.16 9.86
N ILE A 42 -8.03 18.51 10.92
CA ILE A 42 -8.57 19.18 12.11
C ILE A 42 -7.48 20.02 12.80
N LEU A 43 -6.27 19.50 12.93
CA LEU A 43 -5.12 20.21 13.49
C LEU A 43 -4.81 21.48 12.68
N MET A 44 -4.77 21.38 11.35
CA MET A 44 -4.56 22.52 10.46
C MET A 44 -5.70 23.55 10.57
N GLY A 45 -6.96 23.09 10.62
CA GLY A 45 -8.13 23.95 10.81
C GLY A 45 -8.10 24.73 12.13
N ALA A 46 -7.74 24.06 13.23
CA ALA A 46 -7.55 24.70 14.54
C ALA A 46 -6.41 25.73 14.52
N THR A 47 -5.28 25.38 13.89
CA THR A 47 -4.14 26.31 13.73
C THR A 47 -4.56 27.55 12.95
N MET A 48 -5.27 27.36 11.85
CA MET A 48 -5.74 28.45 11.00
C MET A 48 -6.76 29.34 11.73
N ALA A 49 -7.63 28.77 12.57
CA ALA A 49 -8.54 29.56 13.41
C ALA A 49 -7.78 30.51 14.35
N ILE A 50 -6.71 30.03 14.99
CA ILE A 50 -5.83 30.84 15.86
C ILE A 50 -5.17 31.95 15.03
N VAL A 51 -4.55 31.60 13.90
CA VAL A 51 -3.84 32.57 13.05
C VAL A 51 -4.79 33.63 12.52
N MET A 52 -5.90 33.23 11.87
CA MET A 52 -6.85 34.17 11.28
C MET A 52 -7.46 35.10 12.32
N LEU A 53 -7.88 34.58 13.48
CA LEU A 53 -8.46 35.41 14.53
C LEU A 53 -7.42 36.40 15.06
N SER A 54 -6.16 36.02 15.21
CA SER A 54 -5.07 36.90 15.67
C SER A 54 -4.88 38.13 14.78
N PHE A 55 -4.90 37.95 13.45
CA PHE A 55 -4.77 39.06 12.50
C PHE A 55 -6.04 39.89 12.35
N MET A 56 -7.21 39.32 12.66
CA MET A 56 -8.51 39.95 12.43
C MET A 56 -9.25 40.32 13.72
N VAL A 57 -8.57 40.35 14.89
CA VAL A 57 -9.18 40.63 16.20
C VAL A 57 -10.07 41.88 16.18
N ALA A 58 -9.64 42.96 15.52
CA ALA A 58 -10.38 44.22 15.46
C ALA A 58 -11.77 44.09 14.79
N MET A 59 -12.00 43.06 13.98
CA MET A 59 -13.26 42.80 13.29
C MET A 59 -14.31 42.06 14.15
N TYR A 60 -13.92 41.63 15.36
CA TYR A 60 -14.71 40.79 16.27
C TYR A 60 -14.78 41.45 17.66
N SER A 61 -15.95 41.98 18.01
CA SER A 61 -16.13 42.89 19.16
C SER A 61 -16.08 42.20 20.54
N SER A 62 -16.62 40.98 20.65
CA SER A 62 -16.68 40.25 21.92
C SER A 62 -15.33 39.64 22.31
N LYS A 63 -14.63 40.28 23.25
CA LYS A 63 -13.38 39.74 23.83
C LYS A 63 -13.58 38.35 24.44
N ALA A 64 -14.70 38.12 25.12
CA ALA A 64 -15.01 36.84 25.74
C ALA A 64 -15.12 35.72 24.70
N LEU A 65 -15.79 35.98 23.57
CA LEU A 65 -15.93 34.99 22.50
C LEU A 65 -14.62 34.76 21.76
N ASN A 66 -13.81 35.80 21.55
CA ASN A 66 -12.46 35.65 20.99
C ASN A 66 -11.58 34.75 21.86
N ILE A 67 -11.56 34.98 23.18
CA ILE A 67 -10.80 34.14 24.13
C ILE A 67 -11.33 32.70 24.11
N ALA A 68 -12.65 32.51 24.09
CA ALA A 68 -13.25 31.18 24.01
C ALA A 68 -12.83 30.44 22.73
N ILE A 69 -12.79 31.12 21.58
CA ILE A 69 -12.33 30.54 20.30
C ILE A 69 -10.85 30.17 20.37
N PHE A 70 -10.00 31.03 20.92
CA PHE A 70 -8.57 30.72 21.08
C PHE A 70 -8.34 29.50 21.96
N LEU A 71 -8.99 29.44 23.12
CA LEU A 71 -8.88 28.30 24.04
C LEU A 71 -9.45 27.02 23.41
N GLY A 72 -10.61 27.12 22.77
CA GLY A 72 -11.22 25.99 22.06
C GLY A 72 -10.32 25.45 20.94
N ALA A 73 -9.77 26.33 20.11
CA ALA A 73 -8.85 25.96 19.05
C ALA A 73 -7.53 25.37 19.60
N ALA A 74 -7.00 25.89 20.71
CA ALA A 74 -5.82 25.34 21.36
C ALA A 74 -6.07 23.91 21.92
N VAL A 75 -7.25 23.66 22.49
CA VAL A 75 -7.66 22.33 22.96
C VAL A 75 -7.81 21.37 21.79
N VAL A 76 -8.51 21.77 20.72
CA VAL A 76 -8.67 20.95 19.51
C VAL A 76 -7.31 20.64 18.89
N PHE A 77 -6.43 21.64 18.78
CA PHE A 77 -5.06 21.46 18.29
C PHE A 77 -4.30 20.42 19.12
N ALA A 78 -4.29 20.57 20.45
CA ALA A 78 -3.56 19.65 21.34
C ALA A 78 -4.13 18.22 21.25
N GLY A 79 -5.46 18.08 21.22
CA GLY A 79 -6.14 16.79 21.08
C GLY A 79 -5.83 16.12 19.74
N SER A 80 -5.94 16.85 18.62
CA SER A 80 -5.60 16.32 17.29
C SER A 80 -4.13 15.99 17.15
N LEU A 81 -3.23 16.82 17.69
CA LEU A 81 -1.79 16.54 17.69
C LEU A 81 -1.47 15.27 18.49
N TRP A 82 -2.11 15.10 19.65
CA TRP A 82 -1.97 13.88 20.45
C TRP A 82 -2.46 12.65 19.68
N LEU A 83 -3.61 12.71 19.00
CA LEU A 83 -4.11 11.60 18.17
C LEU A 83 -3.15 11.25 17.03
N VAL A 84 -2.68 12.27 16.28
CA VAL A 84 -1.70 12.08 15.19
C VAL A 84 -0.40 11.47 15.73
N ARG A 85 0.08 11.90 16.90
CA ARG A 85 1.36 11.43 17.45
C ARG A 85 1.27 10.07 18.15
N SER A 86 0.14 9.76 18.76
CA SER A 86 -0.03 8.54 19.54
C SER A 86 -0.51 7.36 18.70
N GLN A 87 -1.20 7.62 17.57
CA GLN A 87 -1.73 6.60 16.66
C GLN A 87 -2.67 5.58 17.35
N VAL A 88 -3.22 5.90 18.53
CA VAL A 88 -3.99 4.95 19.37
C VAL A 88 -5.29 4.45 18.73
N THR A 89 -5.80 5.13 17.71
CA THR A 89 -7.00 4.71 16.96
C THR A 89 -6.65 4.01 15.63
N VAL A 90 -5.39 4.06 15.20
CA VAL A 90 -4.96 3.60 13.87
C VAL A 90 -4.31 2.22 13.99
N SER A 91 -5.12 1.17 14.03
CA SER A 91 -4.66 -0.22 14.19
C SER A 91 -5.22 -1.17 13.13
N GLY A 92 -4.54 -2.30 12.90
CA GLY A 92 -5.00 -3.39 12.01
C GLY A 92 -5.34 -2.89 10.60
N PRO A 93 -6.55 -3.13 10.07
CA PRO A 93 -6.96 -2.61 8.77
C PRO A 93 -6.90 -1.08 8.63
N SER A 94 -7.11 -0.31 9.71
CA SER A 94 -7.01 1.17 9.65
C SER A 94 -5.58 1.63 9.36
N TYR A 95 -4.59 0.95 9.95
CA TYR A 95 -3.17 1.17 9.68
C TYR A 95 -2.85 0.93 8.20
N MET A 96 -3.24 -0.23 7.66
CA MET A 96 -2.98 -0.58 6.26
C MET A 96 -3.68 0.38 5.28
N ARG A 97 -4.94 0.74 5.54
CA ARG A 97 -5.68 1.73 4.74
C ARG A 97 -5.00 3.11 4.74
N ALA A 98 -4.45 3.55 5.87
CA ALA A 98 -3.71 4.80 5.93
C ALA A 98 -2.35 4.74 5.22
N MET A 99 -1.73 3.56 5.17
CA MET A 99 -0.39 3.35 4.64
C MET A 99 -0.36 3.19 3.12
N ILE A 100 -1.42 2.67 2.49
CA ILE A 100 -1.54 2.59 1.03
C ILE A 100 -1.37 3.96 0.34
N PRO A 101 -2.11 5.03 0.68
CA PRO A 101 -1.91 6.33 0.05
C PRO A 101 -0.56 6.98 0.43
N HIS A 102 0.04 6.61 1.57
CA HIS A 102 1.41 7.04 1.91
C HIS A 102 2.43 6.42 0.94
N HIS A 103 2.34 5.10 0.72
CA HIS A 103 3.21 4.38 -0.21
C HIS A 103 2.99 4.86 -1.66
N SER A 104 1.74 5.14 -2.02
CA SER A 104 1.36 5.70 -3.31
C SER A 104 2.11 7.00 -3.64
N ILE A 105 2.27 7.92 -2.66
CA ILE A 105 3.03 9.16 -2.87
C ILE A 105 4.51 8.85 -3.17
N ALA A 106 5.12 7.89 -2.46
CA ALA A 106 6.51 7.51 -2.68
C ALA A 106 6.75 6.90 -4.07
N VAL A 107 5.78 6.13 -4.59
CA VAL A 107 5.79 5.65 -5.98
C VAL A 107 5.72 6.84 -6.94
N MET A 108 4.77 7.77 -6.76
CA MET A 108 4.65 8.96 -7.62
C MET A 108 5.96 9.75 -7.71
N THR A 109 6.56 10.05 -6.56
CA THR A 109 7.76 10.89 -6.50
C THR A 109 8.95 10.19 -7.13
N SER A 110 9.11 8.89 -6.90
CA SER A 110 10.22 8.09 -7.45
C SER A 110 10.12 7.94 -8.97
N GLU A 111 8.90 7.75 -9.50
CA GLU A 111 8.63 7.67 -10.94
C GLU A 111 8.91 8.99 -11.66
N ARG A 112 8.53 10.12 -11.05
CA ARG A 112 8.51 11.43 -11.73
C ARG A 112 9.74 12.31 -11.48
N ALA A 113 10.66 11.91 -10.62
CA ALA A 113 11.77 12.76 -10.16
C ALA A 113 12.86 13.08 -11.22
N GLY A 114 12.80 12.53 -12.44
CA GLY A 114 13.78 12.85 -13.50
C GLY A 114 15.23 12.52 -13.10
N ILE A 115 15.44 11.39 -12.42
CA ILE A 115 16.71 11.03 -11.80
C ILE A 115 17.75 10.59 -12.84
N GLU A 116 18.90 11.27 -12.88
CA GLU A 116 20.04 10.97 -13.77
C GLU A 116 21.13 10.10 -13.12
N ASP A 117 21.44 10.30 -11.82
CA ASP A 117 22.47 9.50 -11.14
C ASP A 117 22.02 8.04 -11.01
N ALA A 118 22.80 7.11 -11.57
CA ALA A 118 22.45 5.69 -11.63
C ALA A 118 22.24 5.04 -10.25
N ARG A 119 22.92 5.51 -9.20
CA ARG A 119 22.75 4.99 -7.84
C ARG A 119 21.41 5.44 -7.27
N VAL A 120 21.04 6.69 -7.52
CA VAL A 120 19.76 7.25 -7.08
C VAL A 120 18.60 6.63 -7.88
N ARG A 121 18.80 6.37 -9.18
CA ARG A 121 17.84 5.64 -10.01
C ARG A 121 17.60 4.24 -9.46
N LYS A 122 18.67 3.49 -9.19
CA LYS A 122 18.57 2.17 -8.55
C LYS A 122 17.77 2.22 -7.24
N LEU A 123 18.06 3.19 -6.36
CA LEU A 123 17.31 3.37 -5.12
C LEU A 123 15.83 3.68 -5.37
N ALA A 124 15.51 4.54 -6.34
CA ALA A 124 14.13 4.87 -6.69
C ALA A 124 13.37 3.65 -7.23
N ASP A 125 14.01 2.82 -8.05
CA ASP A 125 13.42 1.61 -8.60
C ASP A 125 13.17 0.56 -7.51
N GLU A 126 14.11 0.42 -6.55
CA GLU A 126 13.92 -0.41 -5.34
C GLU A 126 12.74 0.09 -4.48
N ILE A 127 12.61 1.41 -4.29
CA ILE A 127 11.46 2.01 -3.59
C ILE A 127 10.16 1.71 -4.34
N ILE A 128 10.11 1.90 -5.66
CA ILE A 128 8.90 1.64 -6.46
C ILE A 128 8.48 0.16 -6.34
N ALA A 129 9.43 -0.76 -6.50
CA ALA A 129 9.18 -2.19 -6.45
C ALA A 129 8.66 -2.63 -5.07
N ALA A 130 9.31 -2.18 -3.99
CA ALA A 130 8.89 -2.48 -2.62
C ALA A 130 7.50 -1.91 -2.33
N GLN A 131 7.27 -0.63 -2.64
CA GLN A 131 6.04 0.05 -2.26
C GLN A 131 4.82 -0.46 -3.03
N ARG A 132 4.95 -0.79 -4.33
CA ARG A 132 3.87 -1.44 -5.10
C ARG A 132 3.53 -2.82 -4.55
N LYS A 133 4.56 -3.58 -4.15
CA LYS A 133 4.39 -4.89 -3.52
C LYS A 133 3.64 -4.79 -2.20
N GLU A 134 4.08 -3.91 -1.32
CA GLU A 134 3.47 -3.66 -0.02
C GLU A 134 2.03 -3.16 -0.15
N ILE A 135 1.71 -2.34 -1.16
CA ILE A 135 0.32 -1.94 -1.44
C ILE A 135 -0.55 -3.16 -1.77
N ALA A 136 -0.10 -4.04 -2.66
CA ALA A 136 -0.85 -5.24 -3.02
C ALA A 136 -1.02 -6.21 -1.84
N GLN A 137 0.00 -6.36 -0.99
CA GLN A 137 -0.06 -7.15 0.25
C GLN A 137 -1.03 -6.52 1.25
N MET A 138 -0.93 -5.22 1.52
CA MET A 138 -1.85 -4.51 2.42
C MET A 138 -3.29 -4.63 1.96
N ARG A 139 -3.57 -4.58 0.65
CA ARG A 139 -4.92 -4.73 0.13
C ARG A 139 -5.47 -6.13 0.35
N HIS A 140 -4.65 -7.17 0.16
CA HIS A 140 -5.00 -8.55 0.49
C HIS A 140 -5.25 -8.72 2.00
N LEU A 141 -4.29 -8.29 2.83
CA LEU A 141 -4.37 -8.39 4.28
C LEU A 141 -5.51 -7.57 4.88
N ILE A 142 -5.89 -6.43 4.29
CA ILE A 142 -7.09 -5.69 4.70
C ILE A 142 -8.33 -6.57 4.55
N ALA A 143 -8.48 -7.28 3.43
CA ALA A 143 -9.62 -8.15 3.20
C ALA A 143 -9.58 -9.35 4.16
N ASP A 144 -8.43 -10.01 4.27
CA ASP A 144 -8.23 -11.20 5.10
C ASP A 144 -8.48 -10.92 6.59
N VAL A 145 -7.79 -9.91 7.15
CA VAL A 145 -7.94 -9.52 8.56
C VAL A 145 -9.32 -8.95 8.86
N SER A 146 -9.94 -8.20 7.92
CA SER A 146 -11.32 -7.73 8.11
C SER A 146 -12.35 -8.87 8.05
N GLY A 147 -12.02 -9.98 7.38
CA GLY A 147 -12.80 -11.22 7.37
C GLY A 147 -12.67 -12.04 8.66
N GLY A 148 -11.81 -11.63 9.61
CA GLY A 148 -11.60 -12.31 10.88
C GLY A 148 -10.42 -13.30 10.88
N ASN A 149 -9.68 -13.40 9.77
CA ASN A 149 -8.49 -14.24 9.68
C ASN A 149 -7.31 -13.49 10.30
N VAL A 150 -7.08 -13.75 11.59
CA VAL A 150 -5.94 -13.20 12.33
C VAL A 150 -4.99 -14.35 12.67
N VAL A 151 -3.77 -14.26 12.17
CA VAL A 151 -2.68 -15.19 12.49
C VAL A 151 -1.78 -14.59 13.57
N ASN A 152 -1.30 -15.44 14.49
CA ASN A 152 -0.38 -15.00 15.56
C ASN A 152 1.08 -15.36 15.26
N ASP A 153 1.30 -16.30 14.34
CA ASP A 153 2.61 -16.82 14.00
C ASP A 153 2.75 -16.87 12.47
N ILE A 154 3.95 -16.57 11.99
CA ILE A 154 4.36 -16.68 10.58
C ILE A 154 5.70 -17.42 10.53
N TYR A 155 6.10 -17.88 9.35
CA TYR A 155 7.44 -18.43 9.18
C TYR A 155 8.51 -17.38 9.54
N GLU A 156 9.45 -17.78 10.39
CA GLU A 156 10.64 -17.00 10.74
C GLU A 156 11.88 -17.80 10.36
N ASP A 157 12.87 -17.12 9.77
CA ASP A 157 14.15 -17.75 9.49
C ASP A 157 14.86 -18.13 10.81
N PRO A 158 15.69 -19.19 10.80
CA PRO A 158 16.53 -19.54 11.94
C PRO A 158 17.38 -18.35 12.41
N ALA A 159 17.70 -18.34 13.71
CA ALA A 159 18.56 -17.31 14.29
C ALA A 159 19.94 -17.30 13.64
N ALA A 160 20.56 -16.11 13.55
CA ALA A 160 21.88 -15.96 12.95
C ALA A 160 22.96 -16.72 13.73
N GLU A 161 23.79 -17.48 13.01
CA GLU A 161 24.91 -18.25 13.57
C GLU A 161 26.27 -17.69 13.11
N PRO A 162 27.36 -17.85 13.89
CA PRO A 162 28.70 -17.47 13.45
C PRO A 162 29.14 -18.26 12.22
N GLY A 163 29.65 -17.57 11.20
CA GLY A 163 30.10 -18.19 9.95
C GLY A 163 31.05 -17.30 9.14
N SER A 164 31.46 -17.81 7.98
CA SER A 164 32.29 -17.11 7.00
C SER A 164 31.43 -16.29 6.01
N VAL A 165 32.09 -15.50 5.17
CA VAL A 165 31.43 -14.79 4.05
C VAL A 165 30.84 -15.79 3.04
N GLU A 166 31.50 -16.94 2.83
CA GLU A 166 31.00 -17.98 1.92
C GLU A 166 29.70 -18.60 2.45
N ASP A 167 29.63 -18.87 3.75
CA ASP A 167 28.39 -19.34 4.40
C ASP A 167 27.26 -18.32 4.22
N ALA A 168 27.56 -17.03 4.35
CA ALA A 168 26.58 -15.96 4.14
C ALA A 168 26.09 -15.86 2.68
N LEU A 169 26.96 -16.07 1.69
CA LEU A 169 26.59 -16.07 0.27
C LEU A 169 25.78 -17.30 -0.14
N ASN A 170 25.94 -18.42 0.57
CA ASN A 170 25.17 -19.64 0.35
C ASN A 170 23.89 -19.71 1.19
N ASN A 171 23.70 -18.77 2.13
CA ASN A 171 22.50 -18.72 2.96
C ASN A 171 21.34 -18.03 2.22
N THR A 172 20.16 -18.62 2.33
CA THR A 172 18.92 -18.05 1.77
C THR A 172 17.95 -17.79 2.90
N LEU A 173 17.57 -16.53 3.09
CA LEU A 173 16.56 -16.12 4.06
C LEU A 173 15.18 -16.30 3.43
N ILE A 174 14.51 -17.40 3.75
CA ILE A 174 13.21 -17.76 3.19
C ILE A 174 12.19 -16.66 3.50
N SER A 175 12.22 -16.05 4.70
CA SER A 175 11.29 -14.97 5.08
C SER A 175 11.40 -13.70 4.21
N LYS A 176 12.48 -13.57 3.43
CA LYS A 176 12.73 -12.43 2.52
C LYS A 176 12.42 -12.73 1.07
N LEU A 177 12.08 -13.97 0.74
CA LEU A 177 11.79 -14.38 -0.62
C LEU A 177 10.39 -13.91 -1.03
N ASP A 178 10.25 -13.64 -2.33
CA ASP A 178 8.99 -13.19 -2.90
C ASP A 178 8.97 -13.40 -4.42
N LEU A 179 7.77 -13.41 -4.99
CA LEU A 179 7.58 -13.31 -6.43
C LEU A 179 8.01 -11.92 -6.91
N SER A 180 8.80 -11.91 -7.97
CA SER A 180 9.35 -10.71 -8.58
C SER A 180 8.60 -10.34 -9.85
N PRO A 181 8.55 -9.05 -10.22
CA PRO A 181 8.05 -8.64 -11.53
C PRO A 181 8.78 -9.40 -12.65
N LEU A 182 8.01 -9.93 -13.58
CA LEU A 182 8.42 -10.81 -14.67
C LEU A 182 7.95 -10.20 -15.99
N PRO A 183 8.83 -9.46 -16.70
CA PRO A 183 8.53 -8.93 -18.02
C PRO A 183 8.21 -10.04 -19.03
N GLU A 184 7.40 -9.72 -20.04
CA GLU A 184 6.96 -10.67 -21.06
C GLU A 184 8.14 -11.35 -21.79
N GLU A 185 9.21 -10.61 -22.09
CA GLU A 185 10.42 -11.14 -22.74
C GLU A 185 11.13 -12.25 -21.93
N GLU A 186 11.06 -12.16 -20.60
CA GLU A 186 11.59 -13.20 -19.72
C GLU A 186 10.60 -14.37 -19.61
N ALA A 187 9.29 -14.09 -19.51
CA ALA A 187 8.24 -15.12 -19.45
C ALA A 187 8.25 -16.03 -20.69
N ASN A 188 8.43 -15.45 -21.88
CA ASN A 188 8.51 -16.13 -23.18
C ASN A 188 9.66 -17.12 -23.31
N ARG A 189 10.60 -17.16 -22.35
CA ARG A 189 11.66 -18.17 -22.29
C ARG A 189 11.18 -19.51 -21.74
N VAL A 190 10.01 -19.54 -21.09
CA VAL A 190 9.46 -20.72 -20.41
C VAL A 190 8.05 -21.05 -20.90
N VAL A 191 7.19 -20.03 -21.07
CA VAL A 191 5.78 -20.19 -21.46
C VAL A 191 5.50 -19.30 -22.66
N ASP A 192 4.72 -19.78 -23.63
CA ASP A 192 4.28 -18.97 -24.77
C ASP A 192 3.25 -17.93 -24.28
N ALA A 193 3.66 -16.67 -24.15
CA ALA A 193 2.81 -15.60 -23.64
C ALA A 193 1.65 -15.12 -24.55
N PRO A 194 1.64 -15.31 -25.90
CA PRO A 194 0.51 -14.91 -26.73
C PRO A 194 -0.79 -15.62 -26.30
N GLY A 195 -1.73 -14.87 -25.73
CA GLY A 195 -3.00 -15.40 -25.20
C GLY A 195 -2.91 -15.94 -23.77
N ALA A 196 -1.78 -15.75 -23.09
CA ALA A 196 -1.60 -16.09 -21.68
C ALA A 196 -2.43 -15.21 -20.76
N CYS A 197 -2.85 -15.77 -19.62
CA CYS A 197 -3.31 -14.95 -18.51
C CYS A 197 -2.13 -14.45 -17.68
N ARG A 198 -2.31 -13.31 -17.03
CA ARG A 198 -1.30 -12.68 -16.20
C ARG A 198 -1.89 -12.08 -14.94
N PHE A 199 -1.11 -12.13 -13.86
CA PHE A 199 -1.43 -11.47 -12.61
C PHE A 199 -0.49 -10.28 -12.35
N ASN A 200 -1.06 -9.09 -12.21
CA ASN A 200 -0.34 -7.86 -11.90
C ASN A 200 -0.68 -7.36 -10.49
N ARG A 201 0.33 -6.94 -9.72
CA ARG A 201 0.11 -6.29 -8.42
C ARG A 201 -0.52 -4.89 -8.54
N SER A 202 -0.17 -4.17 -9.60
CA SER A 202 -0.79 -2.91 -10.02
C SER A 202 -0.84 -2.86 -11.55
N PRO A 203 -1.72 -2.04 -12.16
CA PRO A 203 -1.87 -1.99 -13.62
C PRO A 203 -0.58 -1.56 -14.34
N GLU A 204 0.27 -0.78 -13.68
CA GLU A 204 1.53 -0.25 -14.25
C GLU A 204 2.78 -1.08 -13.94
N ALA A 205 2.66 -2.17 -13.17
CA ALA A 205 3.78 -3.05 -12.86
C ALA A 205 3.78 -4.27 -13.78
N ASP A 206 4.96 -4.82 -14.09
CA ASP A 206 5.05 -6.10 -14.77
C ASP A 206 4.35 -7.22 -13.95
N PRO A 207 3.79 -8.24 -14.62
CA PRO A 207 3.15 -9.35 -13.93
C PRO A 207 4.11 -10.12 -13.03
N ILE A 208 3.58 -10.81 -12.03
CA ILE A 208 4.36 -11.73 -11.17
C ILE A 208 4.05 -13.19 -11.49
N LEU A 209 3.06 -13.44 -12.34
CA LEU A 209 2.66 -14.76 -12.82
C LEU A 209 2.15 -14.61 -14.25
N TRP A 210 2.60 -15.51 -15.12
CA TRP A 210 2.07 -15.72 -16.47
C TRP A 210 1.61 -17.17 -16.60
N THR A 211 0.50 -17.41 -17.31
CA THR A 211 -0.06 -18.76 -17.49
C THR A 211 -0.40 -18.99 -18.94
N GLY A 212 0.12 -20.04 -19.54
CA GLY A 212 -0.16 -20.43 -20.90
C GLY A 212 -1.48 -21.20 -21.05
N PRO A 213 -1.91 -21.43 -22.30
CA PRO A 213 -3.20 -22.05 -22.61
C PRO A 213 -3.28 -23.54 -22.25
N ASP A 214 -2.15 -24.24 -22.20
CA ASP A 214 -2.11 -25.70 -21.96
C ASP A 214 -1.89 -26.06 -20.48
N GLY A 215 -1.99 -25.07 -19.58
CA GLY A 215 -1.89 -25.25 -18.13
C GLY A 215 -0.49 -25.02 -17.56
N GLU A 216 0.49 -24.67 -18.39
CA GLU A 216 1.81 -24.20 -17.97
C GLU A 216 1.74 -22.80 -17.36
N ALA A 217 2.63 -22.52 -16.43
CA ALA A 217 2.77 -21.19 -15.87
C ALA A 217 4.23 -20.89 -15.52
N VAL A 218 4.55 -19.61 -15.37
CA VAL A 218 5.88 -19.17 -14.98
C VAL A 218 5.81 -17.99 -14.03
N THR A 219 6.65 -18.05 -13.01
CA THR A 219 6.92 -16.93 -12.10
C THR A 219 8.42 -16.70 -11.97
N LYS A 220 8.80 -15.50 -11.52
CA LYS A 220 10.19 -15.16 -11.19
C LYS A 220 10.37 -15.17 -9.69
N PHE A 221 11.23 -16.03 -9.20
CA PHE A 221 11.46 -16.25 -7.78
C PHE A 221 12.97 -16.24 -7.48
N ASN A 222 13.40 -15.32 -6.61
CA ASN A 222 14.82 -15.13 -6.28
C ASN A 222 15.75 -15.04 -7.51
N GLY A 223 15.30 -14.36 -8.57
CA GLY A 223 16.04 -14.22 -9.83
C GLY A 223 16.00 -15.45 -10.76
N VAL A 224 15.28 -16.51 -10.39
CA VAL A 224 15.11 -17.74 -11.18
C VAL A 224 13.71 -17.77 -11.80
N LEU A 225 13.62 -18.17 -13.07
CA LEU A 225 12.33 -18.44 -13.72
C LEU A 225 11.87 -19.86 -13.33
N VAL A 226 10.80 -19.94 -12.56
CA VAL A 226 10.24 -21.19 -12.08
C VAL A 226 9.03 -21.54 -12.93
N GLY A 227 9.13 -22.63 -13.68
CA GLY A 227 8.02 -23.24 -14.40
C GLY A 227 7.10 -23.97 -13.42
N LEU A 228 5.80 -23.77 -13.59
CA LEU A 228 4.73 -24.35 -12.79
C LEU A 228 3.75 -25.08 -13.72
N GLN A 229 3.01 -26.04 -13.17
CA GLN A 229 1.97 -26.78 -13.89
C GLN A 229 0.64 -26.70 -13.16
N SER A 230 -0.45 -26.58 -13.91
CA SER A 230 -1.81 -26.56 -13.38
C SER A 230 -2.11 -27.84 -12.60
N SER A 231 -2.56 -27.69 -11.37
CA SER A 231 -3.00 -28.81 -10.52
C SER A 231 -4.48 -29.18 -10.71
N GLY A 232 -5.20 -28.45 -11.59
CA GLY A 232 -6.65 -28.58 -11.81
C GLY A 232 -7.50 -27.88 -10.74
N GLY A 233 -8.68 -27.39 -11.13
CA GLY A 233 -9.61 -26.65 -10.25
C GLY A 233 -9.62 -25.14 -10.51
N GLU A 234 -9.65 -24.33 -9.44
CA GLU A 234 -9.30 -22.89 -9.53
C GLU A 234 -7.89 -22.74 -10.14
N PRO A 235 -7.52 -21.57 -10.71
CA PRO A 235 -6.18 -21.34 -11.25
C PRO A 235 -5.07 -21.53 -10.19
N SER A 236 -4.64 -22.77 -9.97
CA SER A 236 -3.56 -23.16 -9.06
C SER A 236 -2.49 -23.89 -9.85
N PHE A 237 -1.25 -23.49 -9.59
CA PHE A 237 -0.06 -23.90 -10.33
C PHE A 237 1.01 -24.32 -9.34
N THR A 238 1.61 -25.47 -9.59
CA THR A 238 2.55 -26.09 -8.65
C THR A 238 3.88 -26.42 -9.32
N SER A 239 4.93 -26.41 -8.52
CA SER A 239 6.25 -26.98 -8.82
C SER A 239 6.82 -27.58 -7.53
N ASP A 240 7.94 -28.28 -7.60
CA ASP A 240 8.55 -28.90 -6.43
C ASP A 240 8.85 -27.84 -5.37
N GLY A 241 8.14 -27.88 -4.24
CA GLY A 241 8.33 -26.96 -3.12
C GLY A 241 7.59 -25.61 -3.21
N MET A 242 6.76 -25.38 -4.23
CA MET A 242 6.02 -24.11 -4.42
C MET A 242 4.61 -24.33 -4.98
N GLU A 243 3.64 -23.61 -4.41
CA GLU A 243 2.29 -23.46 -4.94
C GLU A 243 1.98 -21.99 -5.18
N VAL A 244 1.36 -21.67 -6.33
CA VAL A 244 0.84 -20.35 -6.66
C VAL A 244 -0.61 -20.49 -7.10
N SER A 245 -1.52 -19.81 -6.41
CA SER A 245 -2.95 -19.82 -6.72
C SER A 245 -3.47 -18.42 -7.01
N VAL A 246 -4.38 -18.32 -7.96
CA VAL A 246 -5.11 -17.10 -8.30
C VAL A 246 -6.59 -17.33 -8.12
N ARG A 247 -7.21 -16.51 -7.28
CA ARG A 247 -8.64 -16.50 -7.01
C ARG A 247 -9.28 -15.22 -7.57
N PRO A 248 -10.07 -15.31 -8.65
CA PRO A 248 -10.90 -14.18 -9.09
C PRO A 248 -11.89 -13.78 -8.00
N LEU A 249 -12.08 -12.49 -7.78
CA LEU A 249 -12.94 -11.94 -6.72
C LEU A 249 -14.43 -11.96 -7.05
N GLY A 250 -14.80 -12.07 -8.34
CA GLY A 250 -16.21 -12.07 -8.76
C GLY A 250 -16.95 -10.83 -8.27
N ASP A 251 -18.01 -11.03 -7.47
CA ASP A 251 -18.82 -9.93 -6.92
C ASP A 251 -18.07 -9.08 -5.86
N GLU A 252 -16.96 -9.58 -5.30
CA GLU A 252 -16.09 -8.80 -4.41
C GLU A 252 -15.11 -7.89 -5.17
N ALA A 253 -15.03 -8.03 -6.50
CA ALA A 253 -14.17 -7.21 -7.32
C ALA A 253 -14.66 -5.75 -7.30
N ASP A 254 -13.71 -4.83 -7.25
CA ASP A 254 -13.97 -3.42 -7.52
C ASP A 254 -12.92 -2.87 -8.46
N TRP A 255 -13.03 -1.58 -8.74
CA TRP A 255 -12.08 -0.87 -9.59
C TRP A 255 -10.65 -0.84 -9.03
N ARG A 256 -10.41 -1.27 -7.78
CA ARG A 256 -9.07 -1.43 -7.23
C ARG A 256 -8.44 -2.73 -7.66
N GLY A 257 -9.20 -3.80 -7.88
CA GLY A 257 -8.67 -5.10 -8.28
C GLY A 257 -9.74 -6.17 -8.34
N ASP A 258 -9.48 -7.20 -9.13
CA ASP A 258 -10.42 -8.25 -9.51
C ASP A 258 -9.96 -9.66 -9.15
N ALA A 259 -8.76 -9.81 -8.59
CA ALA A 259 -8.20 -11.10 -8.19
C ALA A 259 -7.26 -11.01 -7.00
N GLU A 260 -7.08 -12.15 -6.34
CA GLU A 260 -6.04 -12.39 -5.35
C GLU A 260 -5.10 -13.48 -5.82
N LEU A 261 -3.80 -13.26 -5.64
CA LEU A 261 -2.77 -14.27 -5.82
C LEU A 261 -2.19 -14.62 -4.46
N THR A 262 -2.10 -15.90 -4.14
CA THR A 262 -1.34 -16.41 -3.01
C THR A 262 -0.20 -17.27 -3.53
N PHE A 263 0.99 -17.15 -2.95
CA PHE A 263 2.02 -18.16 -3.13
C PHE A 263 2.45 -18.71 -1.77
N ALA A 264 2.77 -20.01 -1.77
CA ALA A 264 3.25 -20.73 -0.62
C ALA A 264 4.47 -21.57 -1.00
N LEU A 265 5.40 -21.71 -0.06
CA LEU A 265 6.51 -22.65 -0.13
C LEU A 265 6.30 -23.77 0.88
N ASP A 266 6.71 -24.99 0.54
CA ASP A 266 6.71 -26.12 1.47
C ASP A 266 7.55 -25.85 2.73
N ALA A 267 8.51 -24.93 2.61
CA ALA A 267 9.32 -24.43 3.71
C ALA A 267 8.53 -23.58 4.74
N GLY A 268 7.28 -23.24 4.47
CA GLY A 268 6.36 -22.58 5.41
C GLY A 268 6.08 -21.10 5.15
N LEU A 269 6.75 -20.47 4.18
CA LEU A 269 6.44 -19.09 3.78
C LEU A 269 5.16 -19.06 2.96
N THR A 270 4.24 -18.16 3.33
CA THR A 270 3.05 -17.83 2.54
C THR A 270 2.92 -16.32 2.40
N ALA A 271 2.57 -15.83 1.21
CA ALA A 271 2.21 -14.43 1.02
C ALA A 271 1.09 -14.27 -0.02
N GLY A 272 0.25 -13.26 0.17
CA GLY A 272 -0.87 -12.96 -0.70
C GLY A 272 -0.88 -11.51 -1.19
N TYR A 273 -1.48 -11.32 -2.36
CA TYR A 273 -1.56 -10.06 -3.09
C TYR A 273 -2.96 -9.88 -3.64
N ARG A 274 -3.54 -8.68 -3.50
CA ARG A 274 -4.76 -8.31 -4.22
C ARG A 274 -4.39 -7.40 -5.38
N GLY A 275 -4.75 -7.81 -6.59
CA GLY A 275 -4.26 -7.21 -7.83
C GLY A 275 -5.23 -7.42 -8.98
N PHE A 276 -4.69 -7.62 -10.18
CA PHE A 276 -5.43 -7.67 -11.43
C PHE A 276 -5.11 -8.95 -12.20
N TRP A 277 -6.15 -9.67 -12.62
CA TRP A 277 -6.05 -10.88 -13.43
C TRP A 277 -6.64 -10.65 -14.81
N SER A 278 -5.82 -10.79 -15.85
CA SER A 278 -6.22 -10.52 -17.23
C SER A 278 -5.77 -11.65 -18.14
N CYS A 279 -6.68 -12.11 -19.01
CA CYS A 279 -6.42 -13.10 -20.06
C CYS A 279 -6.74 -12.45 -21.41
N GLY A 280 -5.82 -12.50 -22.36
CA GLY A 280 -6.04 -11.95 -23.70
C GLY A 280 -4.79 -11.50 -24.42
#